data_AF-E2ASW2-F1
#
_entry.id   AF-E2ASW2-F1
#
_cell.length_a   1.000
_cell.length_b   1.000
_cell.length_c   1.000
_cell.angle_alpha   90.00
_cell.angle_beta   90.00
_cell.angle_gamma   90.00
#
_symmetry.space_group_name_H-M   'P 1'
#
loop_
_entity.id
_entity.type
_entity.pdbx_description
1 polymer ?
#
loop_
_entity_poly.entity_id
_entity_poly.type
_entity_poly.pdbx_seq_one_letter_code
_entity_poly.pdbx_strand_id
1 'polypeptide(L)' 'GEDKKLKSKYKGPYMVAKVLNKNRFVIKDIPGFNISSKPYDSVLSPDRMKLW' A
#
# COMPACT_ATOMS: atom_id res chain seq x y z
N GLY A 1 -25.01 -6.10 -2.85
CA GLY A 1 -23.72 -6.51 -3.42
C GLY A 1 -23.07 -5.29 -4.05
N GLU A 2 -21.83 -4.98 -3.69
CA GLU A 2 -21.13 -3.85 -4.32
C GLU A 2 -20.33 -4.32 -5.53
N ASP A 3 -20.49 -3.64 -6.66
CA ASP A 3 -19.72 -3.92 -7.86
C ASP A 3 -18.25 -3.49 -7.67
N LYS A 4 -17.32 -4.40 -7.98
CA LYS A 4 -15.87 -4.19 -7.86
C LYS A 4 -15.23 -3.81 -9.19
N LYS A 5 -15.95 -3.87 -10.31
CA LYS A 5 -15.40 -3.63 -11.66
C LYS A 5 -14.75 -2.25 -11.81
N LEU A 6 -15.36 -1.23 -11.21
CA LEU A 6 -14.87 0.16 -11.28
C LEU A 6 -13.87 0.52 -10.17
N LYS A 7 -13.59 -0.39 -9.23
CA LYS A 7 -12.67 -0.11 -8.12
C LYS A 7 -11.22 -0.30 -8.60
N SER A 8 -10.37 0.68 -8.32
CA SER A 8 -8.92 0.55 -8.59
C SER A 8 -8.34 -0.68 -7.90
N LYS A 9 -7.52 -1.44 -8.63
CA LYS A 9 -6.80 -2.62 -8.11
C LYS A 9 -5.75 -2.24 -7.06
N TYR A 10 -5.19 -1.05 -7.17
CA TYR A 10 -4.18 -0.53 -6.25
C TYR A 10 -4.74 0.68 -5.50
N LYS A 11 -4.34 0.78 -4.24
CA LYS A 11 -4.70 1.88 -3.34
C LYS A 11 -3.51 2.82 -3.26
N GLY A 12 -3.81 4.12 -3.23
CA GLY A 12 -2.98 5.22 -2.71
C GLY A 12 -1.52 5.34 -3.17
N PRO A 13 -0.95 6.56 -3.12
CA PRO A 13 0.49 6.68 -2.92
C PRO A 13 0.84 6.13 -1.53
N TYR A 14 1.70 5.12 -1.47
CA TYR A 14 2.30 4.67 -0.23
C TYR A 14 3.82 4.70 -0.34
N MET A 15 4.49 4.83 0.80
CA MET A 15 5.94 4.86 0.87
C MET A 15 6.50 3.57 1.45
N VAL A 16 7.61 3.09 0.90
CA VAL A 16 8.39 2.02 1.51
C VAL A 16 9.11 2.58 2.72
N ALA A 17 8.68 2.19 3.92
CA ALA A 17 9.32 2.61 5.17
C ALA A 17 10.54 1.75 5.53
N LYS A 18 10.51 0.46 5.18
CA LYS A 18 11.62 -0.47 5.46
C LYS A 18 11.67 -1.60 4.45
N VAL A 19 12.88 -1.92 3.99
CA VAL A 19 13.15 -3.13 3.20
C VAL A 19 13.46 -4.29 4.15
N LEU A 20 12.78 -5.42 3.96
CA LEU A 20 12.99 -6.67 4.69
C LEU A 20 13.61 -7.72 3.77
N ASN A 21 14.18 -8.75 4.39
CA ASN A 21 14.73 -9.89 3.67
C ASN A 21 13.64 -10.69 2.94
N LYS A 22 14.03 -11.33 1.85
CA LYS A 22 13.17 -12.17 0.99
C LYS A 22 12.08 -11.36 0.26
N ASN A 23 12.44 -10.24 -0.35
CA ASN A 23 11.55 -9.42 -1.18
C ASN A 23 10.28 -8.99 -0.43
N ARG A 24 10.43 -8.52 0.82
CA ARG A 24 9.33 -8.01 1.63
C ARG A 24 9.60 -6.57 2.01
N PHE A 25 8.56 -5.76 2.05
CA PHE A 25 8.67 -4.33 2.28
C PHE A 25 7.59 -3.90 3.26
N VAL A 26 7.96 -3.10 4.25
CA VAL A 26 7.00 -2.42 5.12
C VAL A 26 6.55 -1.16 4.39
N ILE A 27 5.26 -1.10 4.10
CA ILE A 27 4.60 0.00 3.40
C ILE A 27 3.83 0.83 4.42
N LYS A 28 4.04 2.14 4.37
CA LYS A 28 3.38 3.12 5.24
C LYS A 28 2.75 4.25 4.44
N ASP A 29 1.79 4.91 5.05
CA ASP A 29 1.24 6.17 4.54
C ASP A 29 2.33 7.24 4.38
N ILE A 30 2.07 8.18 3.47
CA ILE A 30 2.90 9.38 3.33
C ILE A 30 2.59 10.32 4.50
N PRO A 31 3.60 10.82 5.23
CA PRO A 31 3.38 11.78 6.31
C PRO A 31 2.57 12.99 5.83
N GLY A 32 1.46 13.30 6.52
CA GLY A 32 0.57 14.39 6.15
C GLY A 32 -0.55 14.01 5.17
N PHE A 33 -0.59 12.77 4.67
CA PHE A 33 -1.64 12.29 3.80
C PHE A 33 -2.09 10.86 4.18
N ASN A 34 -3.18 10.78 4.95
CA ASN A 34 -3.80 9.51 5.33
C ASN A 34 -5.11 9.34 4.57
N ILE A 35 -5.24 8.23 3.82
CA ILE A 35 -6.48 7.91 3.09
C ILE A 35 -7.55 7.37 4.05
N SER A 36 -7.13 6.64 5.09
CA SER A 36 -8.00 6.09 6.11
C SER A 36 -7.76 6.72 7.47
N SER A 37 -8.77 6.67 8.35
CA SER A 37 -8.66 7.14 9.73
C SER A 37 -7.53 6.45 10.51
N LYS A 38 -7.26 5.16 10.20
CA LYS A 38 -6.11 4.43 10.76
C LYS A 38 -4.93 4.51 9.78
N PRO A 39 -3.72 4.75 10.28
CA PRO A 39 -2.50 4.64 9.48
C PRO A 39 -2.36 3.24 8.91
N TYR A 40 -2.01 3.16 7.63
CA TYR A 40 -1.65 1.93 6.95
C TYR A 40 -0.22 1.54 7.35
N ASP A 41 -0.07 0.34 7.91
CA ASP A 41 1.23 -0.27 8.19
C ASP A 41 1.12 -1.77 7.88
N SER A 42 1.69 -2.19 6.74
CA SER A 42 1.59 -3.57 6.27
C SER A 42 2.86 -4.01 5.57
N VAL A 43 3.17 -5.30 5.69
CA VAL A 43 4.27 -5.94 4.98
C VAL A 43 3.75 -6.53 3.68
N LEU A 44 4.28 -6.05 2.56
CA LEU A 44 3.89 -6.49 1.23
C LEU A 44 5.09 -7.02 0.44
N SER A 45 4.78 -7.94 -0.47
CA SER A 45 5.70 -8.45 -1.47
C SER A 45 5.58 -7.61 -2.76
N PRO A 46 6.63 -7.55 -3.60
CA PRO A 46 6.68 -6.66 -4.76
C PRO A 46 5.63 -7.00 -5.84
N ASP A 47 5.14 -8.23 -5.90
CA ASP A 47 4.03 -8.67 -6.76
C ASP A 47 2.72 -7.92 -6.47
N ARG A 48 2.55 -7.43 -5.23
CA ARG A 48 1.36 -6.70 -4.79
C ARG A 48 1.53 -5.19 -4.84
N MET A 49 2.65 -4.70 -5.35
CA MET A 49 2.94 -3.28 -5.50
C MET A 49 2.96 -2.89 -6.97
N LYS A 50 2.61 -1.64 -7.23
CA LYS A 50 2.77 -1.02 -8.54
C LYS A 50 3.85 0.05 -8.39
N LEU A 51 4.95 -0.09 -9.15
CA LEU A 51 5.89 1.01 -9.32
C LEU A 51 5.20 2.07 -10.19
N TRP A 52 5.20 3.32 -9.70
CA TRP A 52 4.74 4.47 -10.47
C TRP A 52 5.90 5.14 -11.18
#